data_AF-A0A969K653-F1
#
_entry.id   AF-A0A969K653-F1
#
_cell.length_a   1.000
_cell.length_b   1.000
_cell.length_c   1.000
_cell.angle_alpha   90.00
_cell.angle_beta   90.00
_cell.angle_gamma   90.00
#
_symmetry.space_group_name_H-M   'P 1'
#
loop_
_entity.id
_entity.type
_entity.pdbx_description
1 polymer ?
#
loop_
_entity_poly.entity_id
_entity_poly.type
_entity_poly.pdbx_seq_one_letter_code
_entity_poly.pdbx_strand_id
1 'polypeptide(L)'
;MTNDMDMDMADRPPRLLIQISEPELKLLTLWAKFHGRPVTTYAGQILSAQIEANADTVFGLVATTARLEGITEDEVIERWLGDGNDDES
;
A
#
# COMPACT_ATOMS: atom_id res chain seq x y z
N MET A 1 -32.97 21.79 9.65
CA MET A 1 -32.70 20.47 9.06
C MET A 1 -31.38 20.65 8.34
N THR A 2 -30.28 20.43 9.05
CA THR A 2 -28.94 20.79 8.60
C THR A 2 -28.17 19.50 8.34
N ASN A 3 -27.48 19.50 7.20
CA ASN A 3 -26.53 18.49 6.70
C ASN A 3 -25.89 17.59 7.76
N ASP A 4 -26.02 16.28 7.52
CA ASP A 4 -25.22 15.20 8.13
C ASP A 4 -24.89 14.14 7.05
N MET A 5 -24.49 14.58 5.84
CA MET A 5 -24.10 13.68 4.74
C MET A 5 -22.73 14.01 4.12
N ASP A 6 -21.86 14.70 4.84
CA ASP A 6 -20.43 14.77 4.54
C ASP A 6 -19.67 13.92 5.57
N MET A 7 -19.99 12.62 5.65
CA MET A 7 -19.09 11.68 6.31
C MET A 7 -17.82 11.60 5.47
N ASP A 8 -16.73 12.15 6.01
CA ASP A 8 -15.35 12.08 5.54
C ASP A 8 -15.08 10.89 4.61
N MET A 9 -15.09 11.16 3.30
CA MET A 9 -14.58 10.22 2.29
C MET A 9 -13.09 9.88 2.53
N ALA A 10 -12.39 10.70 3.33
CA ALA A 10 -10.97 10.59 3.67
C ALA A 10 -10.61 9.38 4.57
N ASP A 11 -11.58 8.77 5.26
CA ASP A 11 -11.31 7.70 6.26
C ASP A 11 -11.44 6.28 5.69
N ARG A 12 -11.64 6.13 4.37
CA ARG A 12 -11.70 4.81 3.75
C ARG A 12 -10.29 4.31 3.43
N PRO A 13 -9.93 3.08 3.83
CA PRO A 13 -8.63 2.53 3.49
C PRO A 13 -8.46 2.48 1.96
N PRO A 14 -7.26 2.79 1.45
CA PRO A 14 -7.01 2.78 0.01
C PRO A 14 -7.29 1.39 -0.57
N ARG A 15 -7.88 1.37 -1.78
CA ARG A 15 -8.22 0.12 -2.48
C ARG A 15 -7.16 -0.18 -3.53
N LEU A 16 -6.51 -1.33 -3.39
CA LEU A 16 -5.56 -1.84 -4.37
C LEU A 16 -6.23 -2.95 -5.18
N LEU A 17 -6.16 -2.84 -6.51
CA LEU A 17 -6.50 -3.94 -7.42
C LEU A 17 -5.22 -4.71 -7.75
N ILE A 18 -5.18 -5.99 -7.40
CA ILE A 18 -4.01 -6.84 -7.59
C ILE A 18 -4.34 -7.91 -8.62
N GLN A 19 -3.53 -7.98 -9.67
CA GLN A 19 -3.59 -9.04 -10.66
C GLN A 19 -2.68 -10.19 -10.22
N ILE A 20 -3.27 -11.38 -10.05
CA ILE A 20 -2.55 -12.62 -9.75
C ILE A 20 -3.04 -13.72 -10.69
N SER A 21 -2.20 -14.72 -10.90
CA SER A 21 -2.59 -15.88 -11.72
C SER A 21 -3.64 -16.75 -11.01
N GLU A 22 -4.39 -17.53 -11.79
CA GLU A 22 -5.39 -18.45 -11.24
C GLU A 22 -4.80 -19.48 -10.25
N PRO A 23 -3.62 -20.10 -10.49
CA PRO A 23 -3.00 -21.00 -9.52
C PRO A 23 -2.66 -20.32 -8.19
N GLU A 24 -2.16 -19.09 -8.22
CA GLU A 24 -1.84 -18.32 -7.00
C GLU A 24 -3.10 -17.99 -6.21
N LEU A 25 -4.19 -17.60 -6.88
CA LEU A 25 -5.47 -17.35 -6.23
C LEU A 25 -6.01 -18.61 -5.54
N LYS A 26 -5.85 -19.79 -6.15
CA LYS A 26 -6.25 -21.07 -5.54
C LYS A 26 -5.46 -21.36 -4.28
N LEU A 27 -4.14 -21.19 -4.31
CA LEU A 27 -3.27 -21.38 -3.14
C LEU A 27 -3.60 -20.39 -2.02
N LEU A 28 -3.72 -19.11 -2.35
CA LEU A 28 -4.12 -18.06 -1.40
C LEU A 28 -5.48 -18.39 -0.75
N THR A 29 -6.44 -18.87 -1.54
CA THR A 29 -7.76 -19.26 -1.05
C THR A 29 -7.67 -20.42 -0.07
N LEU A 30 -6.93 -21.47 -0.40
CA LEU A 30 -6.72 -22.60 0.51
C LEU A 30 -6.06 -22.16 1.82
N TRP A 31 -5.06 -21.30 1.71
CA TRP A 31 -4.32 -20.81 2.86
C TRP A 31 -5.20 -19.96 3.77
N ALA A 32 -5.98 -19.04 3.20
CA ALA A 32 -6.95 -18.23 3.95
C ALA A 32 -8.01 -19.10 4.64
N LYS A 33 -8.50 -20.16 3.96
CA LYS A 33 -9.45 -21.12 4.55
C LYS A 33 -8.85 -21.86 5.75
N PHE A 34 -7.60 -22.29 5.65
CA PHE A 34 -6.89 -22.96 6.75
C PHE A 34 -6.80 -22.06 8.00
N HIS A 35 -6.62 -20.75 7.81
CA HIS A 35 -6.57 -19.76 8.90
C HIS A 35 -7.94 -19.20 9.30
N GLY A 36 -9.04 -19.64 8.67
CA GLY A 36 -10.39 -19.16 8.97
C GLY A 36 -10.62 -17.67 8.65
N ARG A 37 -9.92 -17.13 7.65
CA ARG A 37 -9.98 -15.70 7.27
C ARG A 37 -10.57 -15.51 5.86
N PRO A 38 -11.19 -14.35 5.57
CA PRO A 38 -11.50 -13.96 4.20
C PRO A 38 -10.24 -13.85 3.35
N VAL A 39 -10.32 -14.24 2.07
CA VAL A 39 -9.17 -14.27 1.15
C VAL A 39 -8.51 -12.89 1.02
N THR A 40 -9.32 -11.84 0.85
CA THR A 40 -8.82 -10.45 0.70
C THR A 40 -8.17 -9.93 1.97
N THR A 41 -8.77 -10.19 3.14
CA THR A 41 -8.18 -9.84 4.43
C THR A 41 -6.84 -10.53 4.63
N TYR A 42 -6.77 -11.83 4.32
CA TYR A 42 -5.54 -12.60 4.48
C TYR A 42 -4.44 -12.14 3.51
N ALA A 43 -4.80 -11.82 2.26
CA ALA A 43 -3.88 -11.21 1.30
C ALA A 43 -3.33 -9.87 1.81
N GLY A 44 -4.19 -9.01 2.34
CA GLY A 44 -3.78 -7.74 2.95
C GLY A 44 -2.82 -7.93 4.12
N GLN A 45 -3.06 -8.93 4.97
CA GLN A 45 -2.15 -9.26 6.08
C GLN A 45 -0.77 -9.74 5.58
N ILE A 46 -0.73 -10.58 4.55
CA ILE A 46 0.53 -11.03 3.94
C ILE A 46 1.29 -9.83 3.37
N LEU A 47 0.61 -8.96 2.61
CA LEU A 47 1.22 -7.76 2.04
C LEU A 47 1.76 -6.82 3.11
N SER A 48 0.98 -6.56 4.17
CA SER A 48 1.40 -5.75 5.31
C SER A 48 2.66 -6.30 5.97
N ALA A 49 2.69 -7.61 6.24
CA ALA A 49 3.84 -8.26 6.86
C ALA A 49 5.09 -8.20 5.96
N GLN A 50 4.91 -8.34 4.64
CA GLN A 50 6.03 -8.23 3.71
C GLN A 50 6.56 -6.79 3.59
N ILE A 51 5.69 -5.78 3.63
CA ILE A 51 6.12 -4.38 3.65
C ILE A 51 6.93 -4.10 4.91
N GLU A 52 6.42 -4.51 6.08
CA GLU A 52 7.12 -4.34 7.36
C GLU A 52 8.48 -5.05 7.36
N ALA A 53 8.53 -6.29 6.88
CA ALA A 53 9.78 -7.07 6.80
C ALA A 53 10.82 -6.47 5.84
N ASN A 54 10.40 -5.60 4.91
CA ASN A 54 11.28 -4.98 3.91
C ASN A 54 11.46 -3.47 4.11
N ALA A 55 10.95 -2.89 5.21
CA ALA A 55 10.98 -1.45 5.43
C ALA A 55 12.40 -0.87 5.37
N ASP A 56 13.35 -1.48 6.08
CA ASP A 56 14.76 -1.05 6.09
C ASP A 56 15.40 -1.10 4.69
N THR A 57 15.07 -2.13 3.90
CA THR A 57 15.52 -2.25 2.52
C THR A 57 14.98 -1.10 1.66
N VAL A 58 13.68 -0.79 1.81
CA VAL A 58 13.04 0.31 1.07
C VAL A 58 13.69 1.64 1.42
N PHE A 59 13.88 1.95 2.70
CA PHE A 59 14.57 3.19 3.12
C PHE A 59 16.03 3.22 2.65
N GLY A 60 16.75 2.09 2.69
CA GLY A 60 18.10 2.00 2.15
C GLY A 60 18.19 2.28 0.64
N LEU A 61 17.17 1.88 -0.13
CA LEU A 61 17.06 2.19 -1.55
C LEU A 61 16.77 3.69 -1.80
N VAL A 62 15.93 4.31 -0.96
CA VAL A 62 15.70 5.77 -0.99
C VAL A 62 17.00 6.52 -0.73
N ALA A 63 17.73 6.17 0.35
CA ALA A 63 19.02 6.75 0.69
C ALA A 63 20.07 6.60 -0.42
N THR A 64 20.11 5.42 -1.06
CA THR A 64 21.00 5.17 -2.19
C THR A 64 20.65 6.07 -3.38
N THR A 65 19.36 6.19 -3.70
CA THR A 65 18.88 7.07 -4.77
C THR A 65 19.24 8.53 -4.50
N ALA A 66 18.97 9.02 -3.30
CA ALA A 66 19.31 10.37 -2.85
C ALA A 66 20.80 10.67 -3.05
N ARG A 67 21.66 9.74 -2.62
CA ARG A 67 23.12 9.85 -2.80
C ARG A 67 23.55 9.87 -4.26
N LEU A 68 22.95 9.04 -5.11
CA LEU A 68 23.28 8.97 -6.54
C LEU A 68 22.86 10.24 -7.29
N GLU A 69 21.75 10.84 -6.88
CA GLU A 69 21.19 12.04 -7.51
C GLU A 69 21.72 13.34 -6.88
N GLY A 70 22.41 13.26 -5.74
CA GLY A 70 22.95 14.43 -5.04
C GLY A 70 21.88 15.27 -4.34
N ILE A 71 20.75 14.65 -3.98
CA ILE A 71 19.64 15.26 -3.25
C ILE A 71 19.45 14.56 -1.89
N THR A 72 18.55 15.07 -1.05
CA THR A 72 18.20 14.47 0.24
C THR A 72 17.18 13.33 0.10
N GLU A 73 17.09 12.48 1.12
CA GLU A 73 16.07 11.42 1.19
C GLU A 73 14.65 12.01 1.16
N ASP A 74 14.43 13.10 1.89
CA ASP A 74 13.14 13.79 1.94
C ASP A 74 12.74 14.31 0.55
N GLU A 75 13.67 14.87 -0.23
CA GLU A 75 13.40 15.30 -1.61
C GLU A 75 13.06 14.12 -2.53
N VAL A 76 13.66 12.93 -2.33
CA VAL A 76 13.28 11.72 -3.06
C VAL A 76 11.86 11.30 -2.70
N ILE A 77 11.52 11.30 -1.40
CA ILE A 77 10.21 10.91 -0.89
C ILE A 77 9.14 11.87 -1.40
N GLU A 78 9.36 13.17 -1.28
CA GLU A 78 8.42 14.20 -1.75
C GLU A 78 8.20 14.12 -3.25
N ARG A 79 9.26 13.87 -4.03
CA ARG A 79 9.12 13.65 -5.48
C ARG A 79 8.28 12.41 -5.82
N TRP A 80 8.37 11.34 -5.04
CA TRP A 80 7.67 10.07 -5.34
C TRP A 80 6.26 10.01 -4.78
N LEU A 81 6.01 10.69 -3.66
CA LEU A 81 4.74 10.61 -2.93
C LEU A 81 3.96 11.93 -2.92
N GLY A 82 4.58 13.04 -3.32
CA GLY A 82 3.99 14.40 -3.27
C GLY A 82 2.91 14.67 -4.32
N ASP A 83 2.95 14.00 -5.47
CA ASP A 83 2.00 14.25 -6.59
C ASP A 83 0.71 13.40 -6.51
N GLY A 84 0.33 12.90 -5.32
CA GLY A 84 -0.84 12.05 -5.13
C GLY A 84 -2.13 12.75 -4.71
N ASN A 85 -2.12 14.09 -4.47
CA ASN A 85 -3.21 14.77 -3.77
C ASN A 85 -3.81 16.00 -4.48
N ASP A 86 -3.40 16.30 -5.72
CA ASP A 86 -3.86 17.47 -6.49
C ASP A 86 -4.57 17.10 -7.81
N ASP A 87 -5.49 16.14 -7.78
CA ASP A 87 -6.34 15.83 -8.94
C ASP A 87 -7.83 15.65 -8.53
N GLU A 88 -8.41 16.70 -7.95
CA GLU A 88 -9.84 17.00 -8.04
C GLU A 88 -10.03 18.49 -8.35
N SER A 89 -10.08 18.83 -9.65
CA SER A 89 -10.67 20.07 -10.18
C SER A 89 -11.91 19.74 -11.00
#